data_AF-A0A7X8J1M7-F1
#
_entry.id   AF-A0A7X8J1M7-F1
#
_cell.length_a   1.000
_cell.length_b   1.000
_cell.length_c   1.000
_cell.angle_alpha   90.00
_cell.angle_beta   90.00
_cell.angle_gamma   90.00
#
_symmetry.space_group_name_H-M   'P 1'
#
loop_
_entity.id
_entity.type
_entity.pdbx_description
1 polymer ?
#
loop_
_entity_poly.entity_id
_entity_poly.type
_entity_poly.pdbx_seq_one_letter_code
_entity_poly.pdbx_strand_id
1 'polypeptide(L)'
;MKDKSLLKNLIVVILFFLTFWFGFRPIITGEAFDKKLAKIKGPKGKDQYSLVVFGTEPEGVAAALSGARMGLKTLLITEDLDPGSYIKSSLITNTSPDYAVIAQKKTKLNNGIYAEFFGDAGGNFSYVEYTNLVKQILAQEKNLTVFYNAAYLSVETSGKMIESVTIYHDGETLSVKAPVFIDATENGDVLSLCGVPYFLGSGDINVPDAYMPVIFNFTISDVSWEDIKSITKHIQNMDDFQSVLRQYERVSPKTKIPQLSFIEQGDDEVVVSGIRMRNVNVDAPEMLQQAYNDALIEAKMLTAFLKTAFVPFENCSFKAGASEFYIPEYRHFEGRYTLTVEDILENRDFPTKVVMAQGAIDGEKFVSANISEEYTYILGNPVVYSIPLECFITKNYDNMLMVGKKASFTSLASTSAGRMAVSITSGEAMGITAAYCYLNDLTPAEICQASEKTKMEYQKLLKRTGITLIDFDESNPNAEHWAWPAVKELVKYGLIAGDTENDYLFNLEAYQGNLVTLIENLIVKSAPNYYSLELSKRIRPFSTEELLTGEGVAEIVLSTLDIPYETGQAYKTAKEKNLIPHEVLQEIEPTKAVTMDSVYVITVHVIDALKN
;
A
#
# COMPACT_ATOMS: atom_id res chain seq x y z
N MET A 1 -16.37 4.20 -70.63
CA MET A 1 -16.44 4.79 -69.28
C MET A 1 -16.37 3.78 -68.12
N LYS A 2 -16.69 2.48 -68.30
CA LYS A 2 -16.63 1.46 -67.23
C LYS A 2 -15.21 1.07 -66.77
N ASP A 3 -14.21 1.01 -67.67
CA ASP A 3 -12.85 0.56 -67.30
C ASP A 3 -12.06 1.53 -66.40
N LYS A 4 -12.25 2.85 -66.54
CA LYS A 4 -11.55 3.82 -65.69
C LYS A 4 -12.01 3.77 -64.23
N SER A 5 -13.27 3.37 -63.99
CA SER A 5 -13.84 3.20 -62.64
C SER A 5 -13.25 1.97 -61.94
N LEU A 6 -13.14 0.84 -62.66
CA LEU A 6 -12.55 -0.39 -62.16
C LEU A 6 -11.07 -0.23 -61.79
N LEU A 7 -10.27 0.42 -62.65
CA LEU A 7 -8.86 0.66 -62.37
C LEU A 7 -8.66 1.58 -61.16
N LYS A 8 -9.47 2.63 -61.02
CA LYS A 8 -9.43 3.55 -59.86
C LYS A 8 -9.78 2.83 -58.56
N ASN A 9 -10.80 1.98 -58.56
CA ASN A 9 -11.20 1.21 -57.39
C ASN A 9 -10.13 0.18 -57.01
N LEU A 10 -9.50 -0.47 -57.98
CA LEU A 10 -8.39 -1.40 -57.74
C LEU A 10 -7.19 -0.70 -57.10
N ILE A 11 -6.82 0.49 -57.59
CA ILE A 11 -5.74 1.30 -57.01
C ILE A 11 -6.07 1.69 -55.56
N VAL A 12 -7.31 2.09 -55.27
CA VAL A 12 -7.74 2.44 -53.90
C VAL A 12 -7.65 1.22 -52.97
N VAL A 13 -8.07 0.03 -53.42
CA VAL A 13 -7.98 -1.21 -52.64
C VAL A 13 -6.52 -1.61 -52.40
N ILE A 14 -5.64 -1.48 -53.40
CA ILE A 14 -4.20 -1.75 -53.25
C ILE A 14 -3.56 -0.76 -52.30
N LEU A 15 -3.87 0.54 -52.42
CA LEU A 15 -3.35 1.56 -51.50
C LEU A 15 -3.85 1.34 -50.08
N PHE A 16 -5.13 0.98 -49.90
CA PHE A 16 -5.67 0.60 -48.60
C PHE A 16 -4.98 -0.64 -48.05
N PHE A 17 -4.78 -1.68 -48.85
CA PHE A 17 -4.07 -2.89 -48.43
C PHE A 17 -2.62 -2.59 -48.05
N LEU A 18 -1.89 -1.80 -48.82
CA LEU A 18 -0.50 -1.43 -48.52
C LEU A 18 -0.40 -0.53 -47.28
N THR A 19 -1.26 0.48 -47.15
CA THR A 19 -1.30 1.35 -45.95
C THR A 19 -1.74 0.58 -44.71
N PHE A 20 -2.69 -0.35 -44.84
CA PHE A 20 -3.08 -1.22 -43.75
C PHE A 20 -1.96 -2.20 -43.38
N TRP A 21 -1.37 -2.92 -44.34
CA TRP A 21 -0.41 -3.99 -44.07
C TRP A 21 0.98 -3.50 -43.65
N PHE A 22 1.43 -2.35 -44.18
CA PHE A 22 2.75 -1.79 -43.89
C PHE A 22 2.71 -0.53 -43.02
N GLY A 23 1.57 0.14 -42.91
CA GLY A 23 1.39 1.31 -42.04
C GLY A 23 0.70 0.96 -40.73
N PHE A 24 -0.59 0.59 -40.79
CA PHE A 24 -1.42 0.40 -39.59
C PHE A 24 -1.17 -0.91 -38.86
N ARG A 25 -1.05 -2.04 -39.57
CA ARG A 25 -0.89 -3.38 -38.98
C ARG A 25 0.35 -3.46 -38.08
N PRO A 26 1.56 -3.00 -38.48
CA PRO A 26 2.73 -3.06 -37.60
C PRO A 26 2.61 -2.20 -36.32
N ILE A 27 1.78 -1.15 -36.36
CA ILE A 27 1.47 -0.30 -35.21
C ILE A 27 0.46 -1.00 -34.30
N ILE A 28 -0.57 -1.64 -34.87
CA ILE A 28 -1.61 -2.38 -34.16
C ILE A 28 -1.04 -3.68 -33.53
N THR A 29 -0.13 -4.37 -34.22
CA THR A 29 0.46 -5.63 -33.74
C THR A 29 1.67 -5.43 -32.82
N GLY A 30 2.19 -4.20 -32.70
CA GLY A 30 3.37 -3.89 -31.89
C GLY A 30 4.72 -4.19 -32.55
N GLU A 31 4.74 -4.74 -33.78
CA GLU A 31 5.98 -5.01 -34.53
C GLU A 31 6.89 -3.78 -34.68
N ALA A 32 6.30 -2.58 -34.79
CA ALA A 32 7.06 -1.34 -34.88
C ALA A 32 7.84 -1.04 -33.60
N PHE A 33 7.25 -1.34 -32.43
CA PHE A 33 7.88 -1.17 -31.13
C PHE A 33 8.93 -2.26 -30.89
N ASP A 34 8.66 -3.52 -31.28
CA ASP A 34 9.66 -4.60 -31.19
C ASP A 34 10.90 -4.31 -32.02
N LYS A 35 10.71 -3.71 -33.21
CA LYS A 35 11.81 -3.23 -34.04
C LYS A 35 12.58 -2.07 -33.40
N LYS A 36 11.95 -1.25 -32.54
CA LYS A 36 12.65 -0.23 -31.75
C LYS A 36 13.42 -0.86 -30.59
N LEU A 37 12.81 -1.78 -29.83
CA LEU A 37 13.46 -2.55 -28.76
C LEU A 37 14.72 -3.25 -29.27
N ALA A 38 14.60 -3.97 -30.40
CA ALA A 38 15.72 -4.68 -31.02
C ALA A 38 16.86 -3.77 -31.50
N LYS A 39 16.64 -2.45 -31.54
CA LYS A 39 17.63 -1.43 -31.91
C LYS A 39 18.16 -0.64 -30.70
N ILE A 40 17.67 -0.90 -29.49
CA ILE A 40 18.23 -0.29 -28.28
C ILE A 40 19.71 -0.61 -28.22
N LYS A 41 20.52 0.44 -28.24
CA LYS A 41 21.95 0.34 -27.94
C LYS A 41 22.13 0.90 -26.55
N GLY A 42 22.56 0.05 -25.63
CA GLY A 42 23.00 0.49 -24.31
C GLY A 42 24.19 1.44 -24.42
N PRO A 43 24.43 2.27 -23.40
CA PRO A 43 25.61 3.12 -23.36
C PRO A 43 26.91 2.29 -23.38
N LYS A 44 27.96 2.87 -23.99
CA LYS A 44 29.25 2.19 -24.18
C LYS A 44 30.20 2.32 -22.99
N GLY A 45 29.95 3.25 -22.07
CA GLY A 45 30.77 3.42 -20.86
C GLY A 45 30.67 2.20 -19.93
N LYS A 46 31.76 1.88 -19.23
CA LYS A 46 31.82 0.79 -18.24
C LYS A 46 30.74 0.99 -17.17
N ASP A 47 30.72 2.19 -16.57
CA ASP A 47 29.84 2.55 -15.45
C ASP A 47 28.60 3.36 -15.90
N GLN A 48 28.26 3.26 -17.18
CA GLN A 48 27.05 3.86 -17.75
C GLN A 48 26.02 2.77 -18.01
N TYR A 49 24.78 3.04 -17.61
CA TYR A 49 23.64 2.15 -17.73
C TYR A 49 22.45 2.90 -18.32
N SER A 50 21.48 2.14 -18.84
CA SER A 50 20.20 2.69 -19.30
C SER A 50 19.19 2.77 -18.15
N LEU A 51 19.37 1.95 -17.11
CA LEU A 51 18.58 1.90 -15.90
C LEU A 51 19.48 1.45 -14.74
N VAL A 52 19.36 2.10 -13.58
CA VAL A 52 19.92 1.63 -12.31
C VAL A 52 18.78 1.43 -11.32
N VAL A 53 18.77 0.28 -10.66
CA VAL A 53 17.79 -0.09 -9.62
C VAL A 53 18.55 -0.41 -8.33
N PHE A 54 18.08 0.15 -7.22
CA PHE A 54 18.62 -0.08 -5.88
C PHE A 54 17.65 -0.93 -5.07
N GLY A 55 18.16 -1.96 -4.40
CA GLY A 55 17.37 -2.86 -3.56
C GLY A 55 16.94 -4.14 -4.28
N THR A 56 17.12 -5.28 -3.60
CA THR A 56 16.69 -6.62 -4.06
C THR A 56 15.38 -7.08 -3.44
N GLU A 57 14.60 -6.14 -2.95
CA GLU A 57 13.18 -6.32 -2.65
C GLU A 57 12.47 -6.89 -3.89
N PRO A 58 11.40 -7.69 -3.73
CA PRO A 58 10.67 -8.28 -4.85
C PRO A 58 10.29 -7.27 -5.94
N GLU A 59 9.92 -6.04 -5.55
CA GLU A 59 9.66 -4.91 -6.44
C GLU A 59 10.90 -4.40 -7.17
N GLY A 60 12.07 -4.34 -6.51
CA GLY A 60 13.33 -3.94 -7.13
C GLY A 60 13.81 -4.98 -8.15
N VAL A 61 13.70 -6.26 -7.81
CA VAL A 61 13.96 -7.37 -8.74
C VAL A 61 13.02 -7.28 -9.94
N ALA A 62 11.72 -7.02 -9.72
CA ALA A 62 10.75 -6.88 -10.81
C ALA A 62 11.06 -5.70 -11.73
N ALA A 63 11.45 -4.55 -11.17
CA ALA A 63 11.87 -3.38 -11.94
C ALA A 63 13.13 -3.64 -12.79
N ALA A 64 14.13 -4.27 -12.20
CA ALA A 64 15.37 -4.59 -12.88
C ALA A 64 15.17 -5.58 -14.03
N LEU A 65 14.41 -6.65 -13.77
CA LEU A 65 14.05 -7.65 -14.78
C LEU A 65 13.24 -7.06 -15.92
N SER A 66 12.19 -6.28 -15.63
CA SER A 66 11.33 -5.73 -16.67
C SER A 66 12.10 -4.74 -17.56
N GLY A 67 12.95 -3.89 -16.98
CA GLY A 67 13.85 -3.02 -17.75
C GLY A 67 14.84 -3.80 -18.63
N ALA A 68 15.48 -4.83 -18.07
CA ALA A 68 16.46 -5.65 -18.81
C ALA A 68 15.82 -6.46 -19.96
N ARG A 69 14.63 -7.04 -19.73
CA ARG A 69 13.84 -7.77 -20.74
C ARG A 69 13.35 -6.86 -21.86
N MET A 70 13.17 -5.58 -21.55
CA MET A 70 12.90 -4.52 -22.52
C MET A 70 14.17 -4.06 -23.27
N GLY A 71 15.32 -4.72 -23.06
CA GLY A 71 16.56 -4.47 -23.78
C GLY A 71 17.44 -3.38 -23.19
N LEU A 72 17.10 -2.84 -22.01
CA LEU A 72 17.95 -1.86 -21.33
C LEU A 72 19.19 -2.54 -20.75
N LYS A 73 20.35 -1.88 -20.85
CA LYS A 73 21.52 -2.24 -20.04
C LYS A 73 21.23 -1.82 -18.60
N THR A 74 20.84 -2.76 -17.76
CA THR A 74 20.35 -2.52 -16.40
C THR A 74 21.38 -2.92 -15.35
N LEU A 75 21.53 -2.09 -14.33
CA LEU A 75 22.27 -2.43 -13.12
C LEU A 75 21.29 -2.56 -11.95
N LEU A 76 21.38 -3.66 -11.20
CA LEU A 76 20.71 -3.87 -9.93
C LEU A 76 21.76 -3.88 -8.81
N ILE A 77 21.56 -3.08 -7.77
CA ILE A 77 22.55 -2.88 -6.69
C ILE A 77 21.87 -3.11 -5.35
N THR A 78 22.46 -3.94 -4.51
CA THR A 78 21.94 -4.21 -3.16
C THR A 78 23.06 -4.30 -2.14
N GLU A 79 22.76 -3.89 -0.90
CA GLU A 79 23.59 -4.15 0.28
C GLU A 79 23.55 -5.63 0.68
N ASP A 80 22.49 -6.35 0.28
CA ASP A 80 22.31 -7.77 0.59
C ASP A 80 23.36 -8.67 -0.07
N LEU A 81 23.62 -9.82 0.57
CA LEU A 81 24.47 -10.87 0.02
C LEU A 81 23.75 -11.76 -1.01
N ASP A 82 22.43 -11.74 -1.02
CA ASP A 82 21.57 -12.53 -1.91
C ASP A 82 20.22 -11.82 -2.11
N PRO A 83 19.38 -12.21 -3.09
CA PRO A 83 18.17 -11.47 -3.42
C PRO A 83 16.96 -11.85 -2.54
N GLY A 84 17.19 -12.43 -1.35
CA GLY A 84 16.12 -12.84 -0.45
C GLY A 84 15.41 -11.68 0.25
N SER A 85 16.12 -10.56 0.48
CA SER A 85 15.62 -9.31 1.08
C SER A 85 14.64 -9.51 2.24
N TYR A 86 13.59 -8.68 2.36
CA TYR A 86 12.61 -8.78 3.46
C TYR A 86 11.85 -10.11 3.48
N ILE A 87 11.75 -10.83 2.35
CA ILE A 87 11.10 -12.14 2.32
C ILE A 87 11.90 -13.13 3.18
N LYS A 88 13.22 -13.14 3.01
CA LYS A 88 14.12 -13.99 3.78
C LYS A 88 14.35 -13.45 5.20
N SER A 89 14.64 -12.15 5.35
CA SER A 89 14.98 -11.56 6.67
C SER A 89 13.81 -11.62 7.65
N SER A 90 12.58 -11.44 7.14
CA SER A 90 11.35 -11.49 7.93
C SER A 90 10.59 -12.82 7.84
N LEU A 91 11.15 -13.83 7.15
CA LEU A 91 10.53 -15.13 6.91
C LEU A 91 9.08 -15.03 6.37
N ILE A 92 8.85 -14.20 5.37
CA ILE A 92 7.56 -14.11 4.69
C ILE A 92 7.38 -15.35 3.80
N THR A 93 6.25 -16.02 3.96
CA THR A 93 5.99 -17.32 3.32
C THR A 93 4.63 -17.41 2.65
N ASN A 94 3.91 -16.30 2.54
CA ASN A 94 2.63 -16.25 1.83
C ASN A 94 2.41 -14.91 1.14
N THR A 95 1.77 -14.94 -0.02
CA THR A 95 1.30 -13.76 -0.75
C THR A 95 0.08 -14.13 -1.59
N SER A 96 -0.76 -13.17 -1.93
CA SER A 96 -1.90 -13.36 -2.82
C SER A 96 -1.98 -12.21 -3.83
N PRO A 97 -2.32 -12.47 -5.10
CA PRO A 97 -2.63 -11.41 -6.03
C PRO A 97 -3.97 -10.78 -5.66
N ASP A 98 -4.14 -9.53 -6.07
CA ASP A 98 -5.40 -8.82 -5.97
C ASP A 98 -6.38 -9.32 -7.03
N TYR A 99 -7.65 -9.37 -6.62
CA TYR A 99 -8.78 -9.62 -7.50
C TYR A 99 -9.83 -8.53 -7.31
N ALA A 100 -10.25 -7.92 -8.41
CA ALA A 100 -11.37 -6.99 -8.44
C ALA A 100 -12.53 -7.55 -9.26
N VAL A 101 -13.76 -7.16 -8.92
CA VAL A 101 -14.94 -7.42 -9.76
C VAL A 101 -15.21 -6.15 -10.56
N ILE A 102 -14.78 -6.12 -11.82
CA ILE A 102 -14.94 -4.97 -12.72
C ILE A 102 -15.97 -5.33 -13.76
N ALA A 103 -17.02 -4.52 -13.91
CA ALA A 103 -18.13 -4.80 -14.82
C ALA A 103 -18.66 -6.25 -14.67
N GLN A 104 -18.87 -6.69 -13.41
CA GLN A 104 -19.33 -8.03 -13.01
C GLN A 104 -18.37 -9.19 -13.37
N LYS A 105 -17.12 -8.90 -13.75
CA LYS A 105 -16.11 -9.89 -14.06
C LYS A 105 -14.98 -9.87 -13.03
N LYS A 106 -14.76 -11.02 -12.38
CA LYS A 106 -13.57 -11.23 -11.54
C LYS A 106 -12.31 -11.13 -12.40
N THR A 107 -11.46 -10.17 -12.06
CA THR A 107 -10.25 -9.80 -12.78
C THR A 107 -9.07 -9.88 -11.83
N LYS A 108 -8.02 -10.60 -12.24
CA LYS A 108 -6.74 -10.65 -11.52
C LYS A 108 -5.90 -9.43 -11.90
N LEU A 109 -5.44 -8.67 -10.91
CA LEU A 109 -4.73 -7.41 -11.15
C LEU A 109 -3.21 -7.61 -11.25
N ASN A 110 -2.65 -8.57 -10.50
CA ASN A 110 -1.21 -8.85 -10.51
C ASN A 110 -0.90 -10.09 -11.37
N ASN A 111 -0.14 -9.88 -12.44
CA ASN A 111 0.31 -10.89 -13.41
C ASN A 111 1.83 -10.72 -13.61
N GLY A 112 2.36 -11.13 -14.77
CA GLY A 112 3.76 -10.85 -15.14
C GLY A 112 4.75 -11.44 -14.14
N ILE A 113 5.67 -10.62 -13.66
CA ILE A 113 6.75 -11.05 -12.77
C ILE A 113 6.22 -11.56 -11.44
N TYR A 114 5.10 -11.01 -10.93
CA TYR A 114 4.45 -11.56 -9.74
C TYR A 114 4.13 -13.05 -9.90
N ALA A 115 3.55 -13.43 -11.04
CA ALA A 115 3.19 -14.81 -11.33
C ALA A 115 4.42 -15.69 -11.61
N GLU A 116 5.53 -15.12 -12.08
CA GLU A 116 6.81 -15.84 -12.20
C GLU A 116 7.39 -16.20 -10.82
N PHE A 117 7.23 -15.33 -9.82
CA PHE A 117 7.75 -15.55 -8.48
C PHE A 117 6.89 -16.51 -7.66
N PHE A 118 5.56 -16.38 -7.74
CA PHE A 118 4.64 -17.04 -6.81
C PHE A 118 3.55 -17.88 -7.49
N GLY A 119 3.57 -17.98 -8.82
CA GLY A 119 2.51 -18.62 -9.58
C GLY A 119 1.25 -17.75 -9.71
N ASP A 120 0.30 -18.23 -10.50
CA ASP A 120 -0.88 -17.45 -10.89
C ASP A 120 -1.82 -17.06 -9.74
N ALA A 121 -1.88 -17.88 -8.70
CA ALA A 121 -2.74 -17.68 -7.54
C ALA A 121 -1.99 -17.16 -6.32
N GLY A 122 -0.66 -17.03 -6.39
CA GLY A 122 0.17 -16.90 -5.19
C GLY A 122 0.03 -18.12 -4.28
N GLY A 123 0.03 -17.87 -2.98
CA GLY A 123 -0.16 -18.84 -1.91
C GLY A 123 1.08 -18.97 -1.04
N ASN A 124 1.13 -20.07 -0.30
CA ASN A 124 2.25 -20.39 0.57
C ASN A 124 3.47 -20.78 -0.27
N PHE A 125 4.64 -20.31 0.13
CA PHE A 125 5.91 -20.60 -0.55
C PHE A 125 7.07 -20.73 0.44
N SER A 126 8.12 -21.44 0.02
CA SER A 126 9.40 -21.48 0.75
C SER A 126 10.24 -20.26 0.41
N TYR A 127 10.74 -19.55 1.43
CA TYR A 127 11.62 -18.39 1.21
C TYR A 127 12.97 -18.82 0.61
N VAL A 128 13.40 -20.07 0.86
CA VAL A 128 14.62 -20.66 0.29
C VAL A 128 14.44 -20.92 -1.20
N GLU A 129 13.31 -21.52 -1.59
CA GLU A 129 12.99 -21.76 -3.00
C GLU A 129 12.83 -20.44 -3.76
N TYR A 130 12.15 -19.45 -3.17
CA TYR A 130 12.05 -18.10 -3.71
C TYR A 130 13.44 -17.48 -3.96
N THR A 131 14.31 -17.48 -2.95
CA THR A 131 15.66 -16.88 -3.06
C THR A 131 16.48 -17.54 -4.18
N ASN A 132 16.42 -18.89 -4.28
CA ASN A 132 17.12 -19.64 -5.32
C ASN A 132 16.55 -19.38 -6.72
N LEU A 133 15.22 -19.33 -6.86
CA LEU A 133 14.53 -19.00 -8.10
C LEU A 133 14.95 -17.61 -8.60
N VAL A 134 14.86 -16.59 -7.74
CA VAL A 134 15.22 -15.21 -8.10
C VAL A 134 16.69 -15.12 -8.49
N LYS A 135 17.60 -15.74 -7.73
CA LYS A 135 19.01 -15.80 -8.07
C LYS A 135 19.25 -16.41 -9.45
N GLN A 136 18.53 -17.48 -9.80
CA GLN A 136 18.60 -18.11 -11.11
C GLN A 136 18.08 -17.19 -12.23
N ILE A 137 16.92 -16.57 -12.04
CA ILE A 137 16.32 -15.66 -13.04
C ILE A 137 17.26 -14.48 -13.30
N LEU A 138 17.77 -13.84 -12.24
CA LEU A 138 18.72 -12.73 -12.34
C LEU A 138 19.98 -13.12 -13.12
N ALA A 139 20.55 -14.30 -12.86
CA ALA A 139 21.76 -14.78 -13.53
C ALA A 139 21.55 -15.13 -15.01
N GLN A 140 20.31 -15.41 -15.44
CA GLN A 140 19.99 -15.74 -16.82
C GLN A 140 19.69 -14.51 -17.69
N GLU A 141 19.45 -13.35 -17.08
CA GLU A 141 19.06 -12.14 -17.78
C GLU A 141 20.28 -11.40 -18.38
N LYS A 142 20.41 -11.44 -19.71
CA LYS A 142 21.64 -11.02 -20.41
C LYS A 142 21.93 -9.53 -20.32
N ASN A 143 20.90 -8.71 -20.21
CA ASN A 143 21.07 -7.24 -20.15
C ASN A 143 21.14 -6.73 -18.72
N LEU A 144 21.15 -7.62 -17.72
CA LEU A 144 21.17 -7.28 -16.31
C LEU A 144 22.53 -7.61 -15.70
N THR A 145 23.08 -6.64 -14.95
CA THR A 145 24.21 -6.85 -14.05
C THR A 145 23.72 -6.67 -12.62
N VAL A 146 24.17 -7.52 -11.70
CA VAL A 146 23.80 -7.43 -10.28
C VAL A 146 25.05 -7.24 -9.43
N PHE A 147 25.06 -6.20 -8.61
CA PHE A 147 26.07 -5.95 -7.58
C PHE A 147 25.44 -6.26 -6.21
N TYR A 148 25.84 -7.39 -5.64
CA TYR A 148 25.56 -7.73 -4.24
C TYR A 148 26.62 -7.10 -3.33
N ASN A 149 26.31 -6.97 -2.04
CA ASN A 149 27.23 -6.44 -1.03
C ASN A 149 27.84 -5.08 -1.44
N ALA A 150 27.00 -4.17 -1.94
CA ALA A 150 27.40 -2.85 -2.39
C ALA A 150 26.76 -1.76 -1.51
N ALA A 151 27.52 -0.74 -1.14
CA ALA A 151 27.04 0.36 -0.31
C ALA A 151 26.76 1.62 -1.13
N TYR A 152 25.72 2.36 -0.76
CA TYR A 152 25.36 3.65 -1.35
C TYR A 152 26.10 4.79 -0.61
N LEU A 153 26.85 5.62 -1.33
CA LEU A 153 27.72 6.64 -0.70
C LEU A 153 27.20 8.07 -0.89
N SER A 154 26.89 8.47 -2.11
CA SER A 154 26.44 9.83 -2.42
C SER A 154 25.70 9.90 -3.75
N VAL A 155 25.00 11.02 -3.97
CA VAL A 155 24.27 11.29 -5.20
C VAL A 155 24.72 12.63 -5.77
N GLU A 156 25.02 12.66 -7.06
CA GLU A 156 25.36 13.89 -7.79
C GLU A 156 24.18 14.33 -8.63
N THR A 157 23.82 15.62 -8.55
CA THR A 157 22.61 16.16 -9.15
C THR A 157 22.89 17.40 -9.99
N SER A 158 22.04 17.63 -11.00
CA SER A 158 22.05 18.81 -11.85
C SER A 158 20.62 19.32 -11.99
N GLY A 159 20.27 20.34 -11.19
CA GLY A 159 18.89 20.83 -11.11
C GLY A 159 17.94 19.74 -10.62
N LYS A 160 16.97 19.34 -11.45
CA LYS A 160 16.00 18.28 -11.14
C LYS A 160 16.41 16.89 -11.65
N MET A 161 17.65 16.73 -12.07
CA MET A 161 18.16 15.46 -12.60
C MET A 161 19.19 14.86 -11.66
N ILE A 162 19.07 13.56 -11.40
CA ILE A 162 20.16 12.75 -10.87
C ILE A 162 21.10 12.41 -12.02
N GLU A 163 22.37 12.78 -11.88
CA GLU A 163 23.41 12.53 -12.90
C GLU A 163 24.14 11.22 -12.63
N SER A 164 24.44 10.95 -11.36
CA SER A 164 25.12 9.72 -10.94
C SER A 164 24.89 9.39 -9.48
N VAL A 165 25.00 8.12 -9.14
CA VAL A 165 25.09 7.65 -7.76
C VAL A 165 26.48 7.06 -7.54
N THR A 166 27.13 7.45 -6.45
CA THR A 166 28.42 6.90 -6.03
C THR A 166 28.17 5.70 -5.13
N ILE A 167 28.76 4.56 -5.47
CA ILE A 167 28.65 3.31 -4.72
C ILE A 167 30.04 2.78 -4.34
N TYR A 168 30.08 1.94 -3.32
CA TYR A 168 31.23 1.07 -3.03
C TYR A 168 30.89 -0.38 -3.35
N HIS A 169 31.69 -1.03 -4.18
CA HIS A 169 31.50 -2.43 -4.55
C HIS A 169 32.86 -3.08 -4.84
N ASP A 170 33.08 -4.29 -4.32
CA ASP A 170 34.29 -5.10 -4.56
C ASP A 170 35.63 -4.35 -4.35
N GLY A 171 35.69 -3.48 -3.34
CA GLY A 171 36.90 -2.72 -3.03
C GLY A 171 37.07 -1.41 -3.80
N GLU A 172 36.17 -1.11 -4.74
CA GLU A 172 36.22 0.07 -5.60
C GLU A 172 35.07 1.04 -5.31
N THR A 173 35.34 2.34 -5.44
CA THR A 173 34.31 3.38 -5.47
C THR A 173 33.97 3.71 -6.92
N LEU A 174 32.71 3.53 -7.30
CA LEU A 174 32.21 3.69 -8.67
C LEU A 174 31.17 4.80 -8.72
N SER A 175 31.22 5.64 -9.75
CA SER A 175 30.16 6.62 -10.06
C SER A 175 29.31 6.07 -11.21
N VAL A 176 28.13 5.54 -10.88
CA VAL A 176 27.22 4.92 -11.86
C VAL A 176 26.27 5.96 -12.43
N LYS A 177 26.13 5.97 -13.76
CA LYS A 177 25.29 6.95 -14.49
C LYS A 177 24.15 6.25 -15.20
N ALA A 178 22.95 6.82 -15.12
CA ALA A 178 21.80 6.38 -15.89
C ALA A 178 20.83 7.55 -16.13
N PRO A 179 20.03 7.48 -17.21
CA PRO A 179 18.97 8.46 -17.43
C PRO A 179 17.79 8.27 -16.48
N VAL A 180 17.60 7.07 -15.90
CA VAL A 180 16.55 6.75 -14.92
C VAL A 180 17.12 5.90 -13.80
N PHE A 181 16.74 6.24 -12.57
CA PHE A 181 17.06 5.53 -11.34
C PHE A 181 15.77 5.07 -10.65
N ILE A 182 15.77 3.89 -10.05
CA ILE A 182 14.65 3.37 -9.26
C ILE A 182 15.19 2.97 -7.88
N ASP A 183 14.69 3.58 -6.81
CA ASP A 183 14.92 3.10 -5.44
C ASP A 183 13.79 2.18 -5.01
N ALA A 184 14.15 0.94 -4.74
CA ALA A 184 13.29 -0.10 -4.20
C ALA A 184 13.80 -0.60 -2.83
N THR A 185 14.84 0.03 -2.26
CA THR A 185 15.37 -0.33 -0.94
C THR A 185 14.28 -0.23 0.12
N GLU A 186 14.27 -1.14 1.09
CA GLU A 186 13.22 -1.23 2.10
C GLU A 186 13.03 0.08 2.86
N ASN A 187 14.10 0.83 3.09
CA ASN A 187 14.10 2.05 3.88
C ASN A 187 14.16 3.36 3.06
N GLY A 188 14.26 3.27 1.73
CA GLY A 188 14.43 4.42 0.85
C GLY A 188 15.78 5.09 1.07
N ASP A 189 16.85 4.30 1.11
CA ASP A 189 18.19 4.75 1.49
C ASP A 189 18.76 5.70 0.44
N VAL A 190 18.51 5.44 -0.85
CA VAL A 190 18.93 6.35 -1.93
C VAL A 190 18.01 7.57 -2.02
N LEU A 191 16.70 7.43 -1.75
CA LEU A 191 15.79 8.57 -1.61
C LEU A 191 16.24 9.52 -0.50
N SER A 192 16.72 8.97 0.62
CA SER A 192 17.26 9.73 1.74
C SER A 192 18.54 10.48 1.34
N LEU A 193 19.46 9.82 0.61
CA LEU A 193 20.66 10.47 0.04
C LEU A 193 20.29 11.58 -0.96
N CYS A 194 19.19 11.43 -1.69
CA CYS A 194 18.66 12.44 -2.60
C CYS A 194 17.98 13.62 -1.88
N GLY A 195 17.72 13.53 -0.57
CA GLY A 195 16.98 14.53 0.19
C GLY A 195 15.50 14.60 -0.20
N VAL A 196 14.89 13.47 -0.59
CA VAL A 196 13.45 13.40 -0.85
C VAL A 196 12.70 13.53 0.48
N PRO A 197 11.76 14.48 0.63
CA PRO A 197 11.00 14.63 1.87
C PRO A 197 10.17 13.38 2.17
N TYR A 198 10.04 13.06 3.45
CA TYR A 198 9.14 12.02 3.93
C TYR A 198 8.64 12.38 5.33
N PHE A 199 7.56 11.72 5.75
CA PHE A 199 7.12 11.71 7.14
C PHE A 199 7.15 10.28 7.71
N LEU A 200 7.13 10.20 9.04
CA LEU A 200 7.19 8.94 9.78
C LEU A 200 5.80 8.54 10.31
N GLY A 201 5.55 7.23 10.34
CA GLY A 201 4.34 6.62 10.89
C GLY A 201 3.09 7.29 10.33
N SER A 202 2.23 7.79 11.20
CA SER A 202 0.99 8.51 10.82
C SER A 202 1.12 10.02 11.00
N GLY A 203 2.30 10.57 10.68
CA GLY A 203 2.60 12.00 10.81
C GLY A 203 1.75 12.90 9.92
N ASP A 204 1.28 12.39 8.78
CA ASP A 204 0.34 13.08 7.87
C ASP A 204 -1.01 13.43 8.51
N ILE A 205 -1.38 12.72 9.57
CA ILE A 205 -2.61 12.94 10.36
C ILE A 205 -2.31 13.40 11.80
N ASN A 206 -1.12 13.96 12.04
CA ASN A 206 -0.63 14.45 13.34
C ASN A 206 -0.53 13.37 14.45
N VAL A 207 -0.29 12.11 14.06
CA VAL A 207 -0.03 11.00 15.02
C VAL A 207 1.25 10.24 14.64
N PRO A 208 2.43 10.90 14.66
CA PRO A 208 3.66 10.34 14.08
C PRO A 208 4.12 9.03 14.74
N ASP A 209 3.81 8.83 16.02
CA ASP A 209 4.20 7.62 16.77
C ASP A 209 3.23 6.42 16.58
N ALA A 210 2.21 6.54 15.71
CA ALA A 210 1.30 5.47 15.36
C ALA A 210 1.80 4.71 14.12
N TYR A 211 2.24 3.47 14.34
CA TYR A 211 2.78 2.56 13.32
C TYR A 211 1.90 1.32 13.17
N MET A 212 1.89 0.72 11.98
CA MET A 212 1.31 -0.62 11.82
C MET A 212 2.00 -1.64 12.74
N PRO A 213 1.26 -2.67 13.21
CA PRO A 213 1.88 -3.75 13.97
C PRO A 213 3.02 -4.39 13.18
N VAL A 214 4.18 -4.56 13.83
CA VAL A 214 5.31 -5.27 13.23
C VAL A 214 5.11 -6.78 13.37
N ILE A 215 5.52 -7.54 12.36
CA ILE A 215 5.26 -8.98 12.29
C ILE A 215 6.55 -9.76 12.56
N PHE A 216 6.49 -10.69 13.50
CA PHE A 216 7.56 -11.61 13.84
C PHE A 216 7.17 -13.03 13.45
N ASN A 217 7.85 -13.54 12.43
CA ASN A 217 7.75 -14.93 12.03
C ASN A 217 8.93 -15.71 12.65
N PHE A 218 8.77 -17.01 12.82
CA PHE A 218 9.81 -17.85 13.41
C PHE A 218 9.75 -19.27 12.86
N THR A 219 10.85 -20.00 12.99
CA THR A 219 10.98 -21.38 12.53
C THR A 219 10.98 -22.33 13.71
N ILE A 220 10.21 -23.41 13.57
CA ILE A 220 10.28 -24.59 14.42
C ILE A 220 10.80 -25.77 13.59
N SER A 221 11.55 -26.66 14.24
CA SER A 221 12.05 -27.91 13.63
C SER A 221 11.41 -29.13 14.27
N ASP A 222 11.72 -30.30 13.72
CA ASP A 222 11.26 -31.60 14.19
C ASP A 222 9.72 -31.74 14.11
N VAL A 223 9.14 -31.17 13.04
CA VAL A 223 7.71 -31.22 12.77
C VAL A 223 7.43 -31.97 11.47
N SER A 224 6.75 -33.11 11.58
CA SER A 224 6.27 -33.85 10.43
C SER A 224 5.19 -33.05 9.70
N TRP A 225 5.49 -32.64 8.47
CA TRP A 225 4.53 -31.92 7.64
C TRP A 225 3.34 -32.81 7.23
N GLU A 226 3.54 -34.12 7.13
CA GLU A 226 2.44 -35.07 6.93
C GLU A 226 1.47 -35.04 8.12
N ASP A 227 1.98 -34.88 9.35
CA ASP A 227 1.14 -34.77 10.54
C ASP A 227 0.37 -33.45 10.54
N ILE A 228 1.00 -32.31 10.18
CA ILE A 228 0.29 -31.03 10.01
C ILE A 228 -0.79 -31.12 8.91
N LYS A 229 -0.48 -31.73 7.76
CA LYS A 229 -1.42 -31.94 6.64
C LYS A 229 -2.58 -32.85 7.00
N SER A 230 -2.31 -33.92 7.76
CA SER A 230 -3.35 -34.83 8.23
C SER A 230 -4.37 -34.09 9.09
N ILE A 231 -3.90 -33.15 9.91
CA ILE A 231 -4.73 -32.23 10.69
C ILE A 231 -5.46 -31.25 9.77
N THR A 232 -4.80 -30.56 8.85
CA THR A 232 -5.51 -29.62 7.94
C THR A 232 -6.57 -30.27 7.04
N LYS A 233 -6.46 -31.58 6.74
CA LYS A 233 -7.44 -32.35 5.96
C LYS A 233 -8.47 -33.12 6.79
N HIS A 234 -8.14 -33.54 8.02
CA HIS A 234 -9.02 -34.30 8.92
C HIS A 234 -9.60 -33.50 10.08
N ILE A 235 -9.19 -32.24 10.24
CA ILE A 235 -9.88 -31.29 11.09
C ILE A 235 -11.29 -31.11 10.50
N GLN A 236 -12.27 -31.69 11.19
CA GLN A 236 -13.67 -31.32 11.04
C GLN A 236 -14.02 -30.00 11.76
N ASN A 237 -13.06 -29.27 12.35
CA ASN A 237 -13.24 -27.94 12.93
C ASN A 237 -11.93 -27.15 13.00
N MET A 238 -11.59 -26.29 12.02
CA MET A 238 -10.52 -25.30 12.20
C MET A 238 -10.77 -24.48 13.48
N ASP A 239 -12.05 -24.38 13.86
CA ASP A 239 -12.56 -23.87 15.12
C ASP A 239 -11.95 -24.55 16.36
N ASP A 240 -11.67 -25.86 16.34
CA ASP A 240 -11.10 -26.58 17.49
C ASP A 240 -9.63 -26.16 17.71
N PHE A 241 -8.83 -26.12 16.64
CA PHE A 241 -7.44 -25.62 16.72
C PHE A 241 -7.40 -24.17 17.23
N GLN A 242 -8.26 -23.32 16.69
CA GLN A 242 -8.35 -21.92 17.12
C GLN A 242 -8.85 -21.80 18.56
N SER A 243 -9.82 -22.61 18.99
CA SER A 243 -10.33 -22.60 20.36
C SER A 243 -9.27 -23.00 21.39
N VAL A 244 -8.41 -23.96 21.05
CA VAL A 244 -7.28 -24.37 21.90
C VAL A 244 -6.21 -23.28 21.87
N LEU A 245 -5.88 -22.73 20.70
CA LEU A 245 -4.89 -21.65 20.57
C LEU A 245 -5.30 -20.41 21.39
N ARG A 246 -6.59 -20.09 21.49
CA ARG A 246 -7.11 -19.00 22.35
C ARG A 246 -6.84 -19.20 23.85
N GLN A 247 -6.50 -20.41 24.29
CA GLN A 247 -6.11 -20.68 25.68
C GLN A 247 -4.65 -20.31 25.96
N TYR A 248 -3.87 -19.99 24.93
CA TYR A 248 -2.50 -19.51 25.10
C TYR A 248 -2.49 -18.15 25.78
N GLU A 249 -1.85 -18.08 26.96
CA GLU A 249 -1.60 -16.83 27.66
C GLU A 249 -0.39 -16.13 27.08
N ARG A 250 -0.63 -14.99 26.40
CA ARG A 250 0.40 -14.15 25.81
C ARG A 250 1.36 -13.62 26.87
N VAL A 251 2.65 -13.59 26.56
CA VAL A 251 3.68 -13.06 27.46
C VAL A 251 3.60 -11.54 27.56
N SER A 252 3.38 -10.86 26.42
CA SER A 252 3.30 -9.39 26.36
C SER A 252 1.88 -8.90 26.02
N PRO A 253 1.38 -7.85 26.70
CA PRO A 253 0.11 -7.22 26.34
C PRO A 253 0.17 -6.47 25.00
N LYS A 254 1.36 -6.31 24.41
CA LYS A 254 1.54 -5.73 23.06
C LYS A 254 1.38 -6.76 21.95
N THR A 255 1.48 -8.05 22.29
CA THR A 255 1.36 -9.16 21.35
C THR A 255 -0.09 -9.39 20.96
N LYS A 256 -0.35 -9.66 19.68
CA LYS A 256 -1.51 -10.45 19.24
C LYS A 256 -1.01 -11.70 18.54
N ILE A 257 -1.67 -12.81 18.86
CA ILE A 257 -1.56 -14.07 18.14
C ILE A 257 -2.80 -14.16 17.24
N PRO A 258 -2.72 -13.78 15.95
CA PRO A 258 -3.78 -13.99 14.99
C PRO A 258 -3.86 -15.48 14.65
N GLN A 259 -4.66 -15.82 13.65
CA GLN A 259 -4.59 -17.14 13.04
C GLN A 259 -3.16 -17.43 12.60
N LEU A 260 -2.57 -18.48 13.18
CA LEU A 260 -1.24 -18.94 12.82
C LEU A 260 -1.27 -19.67 11.48
N SER A 261 -0.26 -19.41 10.67
CA SER A 261 0.01 -20.16 9.45
C SER A 261 1.29 -20.97 9.61
N PHE A 262 1.26 -22.21 9.14
CA PHE A 262 2.39 -23.14 9.18
C PHE A 262 2.81 -23.45 7.75
N ILE A 263 4.04 -23.09 7.37
CA ILE A 263 4.54 -23.28 6.00
C ILE A 263 5.84 -24.08 6.03
N GLU A 264 5.82 -25.27 5.43
CA GLU A 264 6.98 -26.15 5.23
C GLU A 264 8.12 -25.45 4.49
N GLN A 265 9.36 -25.62 5.00
CA GLN A 265 10.59 -25.12 4.38
C GLN A 265 11.54 -26.23 3.92
N GLY A 266 11.18 -27.50 4.12
CA GLY A 266 12.05 -28.67 3.95
C GLY A 266 12.72 -29.09 5.27
N ASP A 267 13.36 -30.26 5.27
CA ASP A 267 14.14 -30.79 6.41
C ASP A 267 13.40 -30.79 7.77
N ASP A 268 12.10 -31.12 7.76
CA ASP A 268 11.22 -31.09 8.95
C ASP A 268 11.13 -29.71 9.65
N GLU A 269 11.35 -28.63 8.88
CA GLU A 269 11.24 -27.26 9.33
C GLU A 269 9.99 -26.57 8.82
N VAL A 270 9.37 -25.79 9.70
CA VAL A 270 8.14 -25.06 9.44
C VAL A 270 8.31 -23.63 9.92
N VAL A 271 8.00 -22.68 9.05
CA VAL A 271 7.81 -21.28 9.45
C VAL A 271 6.42 -21.14 10.04
N VAL A 272 6.36 -20.64 11.26
CA VAL A 272 5.15 -20.20 11.94
C VAL A 272 5.03 -18.69 11.73
N SER A 273 3.98 -18.29 11.02
CA SER A 273 3.65 -16.88 10.83
C SER A 273 2.52 -16.46 11.76
N GLY A 274 2.70 -15.33 12.45
CA GLY A 274 1.56 -14.70 13.10
C GLY A 274 1.85 -13.68 14.19
N ILE A 275 2.97 -13.72 14.92
CA ILE A 275 3.14 -12.82 16.07
C ILE A 275 3.13 -11.36 15.59
N ARG A 276 2.12 -10.60 16.01
CA ARG A 276 2.00 -9.15 15.72
C ARG A 276 2.30 -8.36 16.99
N MET A 277 3.29 -7.49 16.92
CA MET A 277 3.67 -6.60 18.02
C MET A 277 3.14 -5.19 17.75
N ARG A 278 2.36 -4.64 18.68
CA ARG A 278 1.81 -3.28 18.61
C ARG A 278 2.54 -2.28 19.45
N ASN A 279 2.30 -0.99 19.17
CA ASN A 279 2.90 0.12 19.91
C ASN A 279 4.43 -0.02 19.97
N VAL A 280 5.01 -0.35 18.81
CA VAL A 280 6.45 -0.44 18.59
C VAL A 280 6.82 0.78 17.77
N ASN A 281 7.63 1.68 18.34
CA ASN A 281 8.23 2.76 17.58
C ASN A 281 9.39 2.18 16.76
N VAL A 282 9.20 2.09 15.44
CA VAL A 282 10.16 1.48 14.53
C VAL A 282 11.32 2.41 14.16
N ASP A 283 11.19 3.71 14.44
CA ASP A 283 12.26 4.70 14.23
C ASP A 283 13.16 4.85 15.48
N ALA A 284 12.85 4.14 16.57
CA ALA A 284 13.63 4.11 17.81
C ALA A 284 14.35 2.74 17.95
N PRO A 285 15.64 2.62 17.56
CA PRO A 285 16.36 1.34 17.51
C PRO A 285 16.34 0.55 18.82
N GLU A 286 16.47 1.23 19.96
CA GLU A 286 16.42 0.58 21.28
C GLU A 286 15.04 -0.02 21.58
N MET A 287 13.97 0.69 21.23
CA MET A 287 12.59 0.19 21.43
C MET A 287 12.28 -0.96 20.48
N LEU A 288 12.74 -0.88 19.23
CA LEU A 288 12.59 -1.93 18.24
C LEU A 288 13.34 -3.20 18.67
N GLN A 289 14.56 -3.06 19.18
CA GLN A 289 15.35 -4.18 19.70
C GLN A 289 14.71 -4.82 20.94
N GLN A 290 14.15 -4.02 21.84
CA GLN A 290 13.41 -4.54 22.98
C GLN A 290 12.17 -5.31 22.53
N ALA A 291 11.39 -4.76 21.59
CA ALA A 291 10.23 -5.44 21.03
C ALA A 291 10.61 -6.76 20.33
N TYR A 292 11.76 -6.80 19.65
CA TYR A 292 12.29 -8.02 19.04
C TYR A 292 12.57 -9.09 20.09
N ASN A 293 13.21 -8.73 21.20
CA ASN A 293 13.49 -9.66 22.29
C ASN A 293 12.20 -10.19 22.93
N ASP A 294 11.21 -9.33 23.13
CA ASP A 294 9.90 -9.72 23.65
C ASP A 294 9.20 -10.71 22.70
N ALA A 295 9.20 -10.44 21.39
CA ALA A 295 8.62 -11.31 20.37
C ALA A 295 9.35 -12.67 20.28
N LEU A 296 10.67 -12.68 20.47
CA LEU A 296 11.47 -13.91 20.51
C LEU A 296 11.12 -14.78 21.73
N ILE A 297 10.88 -14.17 22.89
CA ILE A 297 10.41 -14.88 24.10
C ILE A 297 9.01 -15.44 23.84
N GLU A 298 8.11 -14.61 23.30
CA GLU A 298 6.76 -15.01 22.91
C GLU A 298 6.77 -16.21 21.95
N ALA A 299 7.62 -16.20 20.92
CA ALA A 299 7.75 -17.30 19.97
C ALA A 299 8.20 -18.62 20.63
N LYS A 300 9.13 -18.56 21.58
CA LYS A 300 9.57 -19.74 22.35
C LYS A 300 8.47 -20.27 23.24
N MET A 301 7.73 -19.39 23.92
CA MET A 301 6.61 -19.77 24.79
C MET A 301 5.44 -20.35 23.98
N LEU A 302 5.13 -19.74 22.84
CA LEU A 302 4.15 -20.25 21.89
C LEU A 302 4.56 -21.63 21.34
N THR A 303 5.84 -21.83 21.02
CA THR A 303 6.35 -23.15 20.61
C THR A 303 6.16 -24.19 21.71
N ALA A 304 6.48 -23.85 22.97
CA ALA A 304 6.27 -24.75 24.10
C ALA A 304 4.79 -25.07 24.32
N PHE A 305 3.91 -24.07 24.16
CA PHE A 305 2.47 -24.28 24.19
C PHE A 305 2.01 -25.23 23.08
N LEU A 306 2.38 -24.97 21.83
CA LEU A 306 2.02 -25.81 20.68
C LEU A 306 2.43 -27.26 20.90
N LYS A 307 3.65 -27.48 21.42
CA LYS A 307 4.19 -28.79 21.77
C LYS A 307 3.33 -29.56 22.78
N THR A 308 2.74 -28.86 23.75
CA THR A 308 1.89 -29.50 24.77
C THR A 308 0.42 -29.60 24.38
N ALA A 309 -0.06 -28.69 23.53
CA ALA A 309 -1.47 -28.55 23.20
C ALA A 309 -1.88 -29.40 21.98
N PHE A 310 -0.94 -29.72 21.10
CA PHE A 310 -1.24 -30.33 19.81
C PHE A 310 -0.27 -31.48 19.47
N VAL A 311 -0.83 -32.67 19.27
CA VAL A 311 -0.06 -33.91 18.97
C VAL A 311 0.93 -33.75 17.81
N PRO A 312 0.62 -33.08 16.66
CA PRO A 312 1.60 -32.93 15.58
C PRO A 312 2.85 -32.13 15.95
N PHE A 313 2.77 -31.33 17.02
CA PHE A 313 3.87 -30.49 17.47
C PHE A 313 4.58 -31.10 18.69
N GLU A 314 4.22 -32.32 19.15
CA GLU A 314 4.76 -32.90 20.40
C GLU A 314 6.29 -33.04 20.43
N ASN A 315 6.91 -33.19 19.26
CA ASN A 315 8.35 -33.31 19.11
C ASN A 315 9.03 -31.99 18.71
N CYS A 316 8.26 -30.96 18.39
CA CYS A 316 8.80 -29.73 17.83
C CYS A 316 9.77 -29.03 18.79
N SER A 317 10.69 -28.27 18.20
CA SER A 317 11.58 -27.39 18.93
C SER A 317 11.70 -26.03 18.26
N PHE A 318 11.90 -24.98 19.05
CA PHE A 318 12.14 -23.65 18.51
C PHE A 318 13.54 -23.64 17.88
N LYS A 319 13.61 -23.32 16.58
CA LYS A 319 14.88 -23.26 15.84
C LYS A 319 15.45 -21.85 15.86
N ALA A 320 14.72 -20.89 15.30
CA ALA A 320 15.18 -19.51 15.13
C ALA A 320 14.01 -18.54 14.94
N GLY A 321 14.20 -17.27 15.29
CA GLY A 321 13.32 -16.18 14.88
C GLY A 321 13.77 -15.61 13.53
N ALA A 322 12.89 -14.86 12.87
CA ALA A 322 13.28 -13.98 11.76
C ALA A 322 14.43 -13.06 12.18
N SER A 323 15.34 -12.71 11.26
CA SER A 323 16.46 -11.81 11.60
C SER A 323 15.96 -10.39 11.90
N GLU A 324 14.84 -10.00 11.29
CA GLU A 324 14.20 -8.70 11.46
C GLU A 324 12.68 -8.85 11.50
N PHE A 325 12.00 -7.80 11.96
CA PHE A 325 10.55 -7.72 11.82
C PHE A 325 10.18 -7.35 10.38
N TYR A 326 9.06 -7.89 9.91
CA TYR A 326 8.40 -7.25 8.78
C TYR A 326 7.65 -6.01 9.27
N ILE A 327 8.07 -4.84 8.76
CA ILE A 327 7.42 -3.56 9.04
C ILE A 327 6.55 -3.21 7.82
N PRO A 328 5.21 -3.22 7.92
CA PRO A 328 4.35 -2.98 6.76
C PRO A 328 4.54 -1.61 6.09
N GLU A 329 4.68 -0.57 6.90
CA GLU A 329 4.84 0.83 6.49
C GLU A 329 5.37 1.65 7.67
N TYR A 330 6.15 2.70 7.39
CA TYR A 330 6.56 3.68 8.41
C TYR A 330 7.30 4.93 7.88
N ARG A 331 7.87 4.87 6.67
CA ARG A 331 8.48 6.02 5.96
C ARG A 331 7.69 6.28 4.70
N HIS A 332 7.09 7.46 4.59
CA HIS A 332 6.20 7.84 3.49
C HIS A 332 6.82 9.00 2.71
N PHE A 333 7.46 8.68 1.59
CA PHE A 333 8.13 9.66 0.75
C PHE A 333 7.16 10.49 -0.11
N GLU A 334 7.52 11.74 -0.32
CA GLU A 334 6.74 12.66 -1.15
C GLU A 334 7.08 12.47 -2.64
N GLY A 335 6.06 12.13 -3.41
CA GLY A 335 6.09 12.07 -4.86
C GLY A 335 5.50 13.33 -5.50
N ARG A 336 5.27 13.28 -6.80
CA ARG A 336 4.55 14.34 -7.54
C ARG A 336 3.04 14.31 -7.30
N TYR A 337 2.53 13.15 -6.90
CA TYR A 337 1.19 12.96 -6.36
C TYR A 337 1.29 12.01 -5.17
N THR A 338 0.45 12.20 -4.16
CA THR A 338 0.35 11.29 -3.02
C THR A 338 -1.01 10.63 -3.04
N LEU A 339 -1.06 9.30 -3.20
CA LEU A 339 -2.32 8.56 -3.18
C LEU A 339 -2.95 8.68 -1.79
N THR A 340 -4.23 9.02 -1.76
CA THR A 340 -4.98 9.25 -0.52
C THR A 340 -5.95 8.11 -0.23
N VAL A 341 -6.42 8.07 1.02
CA VAL A 341 -7.54 7.21 1.44
C VAL A 341 -8.80 7.50 0.60
N GLU A 342 -9.06 8.77 0.30
CA GLU A 342 -10.20 9.16 -0.53
C GLU A 342 -10.09 8.60 -1.96
N ASP A 343 -8.90 8.65 -2.58
CA ASP A 343 -8.68 8.07 -3.92
C ASP A 343 -9.03 6.57 -3.97
N ILE A 344 -8.69 5.86 -2.90
CA ILE A 344 -8.97 4.44 -2.75
C ILE A 344 -10.47 4.21 -2.56
N LEU A 345 -11.12 4.91 -1.61
CA LEU A 345 -12.54 4.73 -1.32
C LEU A 345 -13.44 5.10 -2.50
N GLU A 346 -13.06 6.11 -3.28
CA GLU A 346 -13.77 6.55 -4.48
C GLU A 346 -13.49 5.68 -5.71
N ASN A 347 -12.75 4.56 -5.57
CA ASN A 347 -12.39 3.68 -6.67
C ASN A 347 -11.81 4.48 -7.86
N ARG A 348 -10.86 5.38 -7.61
CA ARG A 348 -10.46 6.36 -8.63
C ARG A 348 -9.70 5.72 -9.80
N ASP A 349 -10.16 5.99 -11.02
CA ASP A 349 -9.46 5.66 -12.27
C ASP A 349 -8.68 6.88 -12.80
N PHE A 350 -7.35 6.87 -12.65
CA PHE A 350 -6.50 7.98 -13.02
C PHE A 350 -6.10 7.92 -14.51
N PRO A 351 -6.09 9.07 -15.22
CA PRO A 351 -5.65 9.12 -16.63
C PRO A 351 -4.22 8.61 -16.84
N THR A 352 -3.33 8.86 -15.87
CA THR A 352 -1.92 8.45 -15.88
C THR A 352 -1.67 7.13 -15.14
N LYS A 353 -2.69 6.28 -14.94
CA LYS A 353 -2.54 5.00 -14.25
C LYS A 353 -1.45 4.13 -14.86
N VAL A 354 -0.72 3.48 -13.97
CA VAL A 354 0.34 2.52 -14.30
C VAL A 354 0.21 1.22 -13.53
N VAL A 355 -0.55 1.21 -12.45
CA VAL A 355 -0.87 0.03 -11.63
C VAL A 355 -2.36 0.07 -11.27
N MET A 356 -3.00 -1.09 -11.15
CA MET A 356 -4.31 -1.26 -10.53
C MET A 356 -4.17 -2.11 -9.27
N ALA A 357 -4.98 -1.81 -8.26
CA ALA A 357 -4.94 -2.48 -6.96
C ALA A 357 -6.34 -2.64 -6.38
N GLN A 358 -6.47 -3.60 -5.47
CA GLN A 358 -7.66 -3.83 -4.67
C GLN A 358 -7.23 -4.34 -3.31
N GLY A 359 -7.60 -3.64 -2.24
CA GLY A 359 -7.35 -4.07 -0.89
C GLY A 359 -7.98 -3.13 0.12
N ALA A 360 -8.49 -3.68 1.21
CA ALA A 360 -9.08 -2.88 2.27
C ALA A 360 -8.02 -1.98 2.95
N ILE A 361 -8.49 -0.84 3.47
CA ILE A 361 -7.67 0.11 4.21
C ILE A 361 -7.65 -0.33 5.67
N ASP A 362 -6.48 -0.66 6.19
CA ASP A 362 -6.30 -1.23 7.52
C ASP A 362 -5.89 -0.13 8.51
N GLY A 363 -6.71 0.08 9.53
CA GLY A 363 -6.45 1.03 10.60
C GLY A 363 -5.91 0.39 11.88
N GLU A 364 -5.41 -0.87 11.85
CA GLU A 364 -4.99 -1.62 13.04
C GLU A 364 -3.94 -0.90 13.90
N LYS A 365 -3.20 0.07 13.32
CA LYS A 365 -2.31 0.99 14.05
C LYS A 365 -2.99 1.83 15.14
N PHE A 366 -4.33 1.98 15.13
CA PHE A 366 -5.07 2.73 16.15
C PHE A 366 -5.78 1.84 17.19
N VAL A 367 -5.59 0.51 17.11
CA VAL A 367 -6.31 -0.44 17.96
C VAL A 367 -5.35 -1.13 18.93
N SER A 368 -5.75 -1.21 20.19
CA SER A 368 -4.99 -1.98 21.19
C SER A 368 -5.05 -3.49 20.91
N ALA A 369 -4.06 -4.24 21.41
CA ALA A 369 -4.04 -5.69 21.20
C ALA A 369 -5.29 -6.40 21.73
N ASN A 370 -5.84 -5.97 22.87
CA ASN A 370 -7.03 -6.56 23.47
C ASN A 370 -8.29 -6.32 22.62
N ILE A 371 -8.51 -5.11 22.13
CA ILE A 371 -9.68 -4.78 21.30
C ILE A 371 -9.60 -5.52 19.95
N SER A 372 -8.40 -5.67 19.42
CA SER A 372 -8.18 -6.29 18.11
C SER A 372 -8.39 -7.82 18.07
N GLU A 373 -8.66 -8.48 19.21
CA GLU A 373 -9.03 -9.90 19.24
C GLU A 373 -10.48 -10.13 18.82
N GLU A 374 -11.33 -9.14 19.07
CA GLU A 374 -12.76 -9.21 18.79
C GLU A 374 -13.15 -8.43 17.53
N TYR A 375 -12.34 -7.46 17.13
CA TYR A 375 -12.67 -6.53 16.04
C TYR A 375 -11.48 -6.28 15.09
N THR A 376 -11.78 -6.21 13.79
CA THR A 376 -10.89 -5.67 12.76
C THR A 376 -11.26 -4.22 12.48
N TYR A 377 -10.27 -3.32 12.43
CA TYR A 377 -10.52 -1.90 12.17
C TYR A 377 -10.21 -1.58 10.71
N ILE A 378 -11.15 -1.97 9.84
CA ILE A 378 -11.07 -1.73 8.41
C ILE A 378 -11.82 -0.44 8.09
N LEU A 379 -11.08 0.55 7.59
CA LEU A 379 -11.64 1.87 7.35
C LEU A 379 -12.63 1.89 6.18
N GLY A 380 -12.34 1.07 5.17
CA GLY A 380 -13.22 0.77 4.05
C GLY A 380 -12.54 -0.16 3.04
N ASN A 381 -13.33 -0.66 2.10
CA ASN A 381 -12.93 -1.70 1.16
C ASN A 381 -13.29 -1.30 -0.29
N PRO A 382 -12.31 -0.96 -1.14
CA PRO A 382 -12.57 -0.59 -2.53
C PRO A 382 -12.92 -1.81 -3.39
N VAL A 383 -13.67 -1.58 -4.46
CA VAL A 383 -13.85 -2.54 -5.56
C VAL A 383 -12.56 -2.66 -6.36
N VAL A 384 -11.99 -1.51 -6.74
CA VAL A 384 -10.72 -1.37 -7.46
C VAL A 384 -10.32 0.09 -7.49
N TYR A 385 -9.02 0.37 -7.45
CA TYR A 385 -8.49 1.70 -7.73
C TYR A 385 -7.24 1.59 -8.58
N SER A 386 -6.84 2.72 -9.17
CA SER A 386 -5.60 2.80 -9.93
C SER A 386 -4.59 3.71 -9.25
N ILE A 387 -3.31 3.47 -9.49
CA ILE A 387 -2.21 4.27 -8.97
C ILE A 387 -1.57 5.01 -10.15
N PRO A 388 -1.55 6.36 -10.14
CA PRO A 388 -0.97 7.16 -11.21
C PRO A 388 0.55 7.14 -11.17
N LEU A 389 1.19 7.34 -12.33
CA LEU A 389 2.65 7.39 -12.47
C LEU A 389 3.31 8.38 -11.50
N GLU A 390 2.64 9.49 -11.22
CA GLU A 390 3.07 10.55 -10.33
C GLU A 390 3.35 10.09 -8.89
N CYS A 391 2.74 8.99 -8.42
CA CYS A 391 3.03 8.41 -7.11
C CYS A 391 4.43 7.81 -7.02
N PHE A 392 4.98 7.40 -8.16
CA PHE A 392 6.28 6.73 -8.24
C PHE A 392 7.41 7.67 -8.62
N ILE A 393 7.12 8.93 -8.98
CA ILE A 393 8.13 9.94 -9.29
C ILE A 393 8.37 10.79 -8.05
N THR A 394 9.62 10.90 -7.61
CA THR A 394 9.96 11.73 -6.44
C THR A 394 9.57 13.19 -6.67
N LYS A 395 9.24 13.91 -5.59
CA LYS A 395 8.89 15.34 -5.66
C LYS A 395 9.97 16.21 -6.29
N ASN A 396 11.25 15.90 -6.01
CA ASN A 396 12.38 16.77 -6.30
C ASN A 396 13.09 16.48 -7.63
N TYR A 397 12.98 15.25 -8.15
CA TYR A 397 13.74 14.82 -9.32
C TYR A 397 12.86 14.20 -10.39
N ASP A 398 13.20 14.48 -11.64
CA ASP A 398 12.41 14.13 -12.81
C ASP A 398 12.69 12.70 -13.28
N ASN A 399 13.83 12.13 -12.85
CA ASN A 399 14.32 10.82 -13.25
C ASN A 399 14.63 9.84 -12.09
N MET A 400 14.24 10.20 -10.86
CA MET A 400 14.30 9.30 -9.71
C MET A 400 12.90 8.76 -9.45
N LEU A 401 12.77 7.43 -9.54
CA LEU A 401 11.55 6.70 -9.25
C LEU A 401 11.67 5.98 -7.90
N MET A 402 10.53 5.75 -7.26
CA MET A 402 10.41 5.00 -6.01
C MET A 402 9.27 4.01 -6.11
N VAL A 403 9.48 2.79 -5.63
CA VAL A 403 8.50 1.69 -5.70
C VAL A 403 8.32 1.02 -4.33
N GLY A 404 7.39 0.08 -4.26
CA GLY A 404 7.15 -0.67 -3.04
C GLY A 404 6.51 0.16 -1.93
N LYS A 405 6.85 -0.16 -0.68
CA LYS A 405 6.39 0.57 0.51
C LYS A 405 6.81 2.05 0.52
N LYS A 406 7.74 2.47 -0.35
CA LYS A 406 8.28 3.84 -0.44
C LYS A 406 7.55 4.71 -1.46
N ALA A 407 6.67 4.15 -2.28
CA ALA A 407 5.85 4.93 -3.20
C ALA A 407 4.97 5.94 -2.45
N SER A 408 4.58 7.04 -3.11
CA SER A 408 3.99 8.19 -2.41
C SER A 408 2.52 7.96 -2.09
N PHE A 409 2.28 7.47 -0.88
CA PHE A 409 0.96 7.20 -0.32
C PHE A 409 0.83 7.87 1.05
N THR A 410 -0.37 8.33 1.41
CA THR A 410 -0.67 8.68 2.82
C THR A 410 -0.52 7.44 3.70
N SER A 411 -0.32 7.62 5.01
CA SER A 411 0.01 6.50 5.92
C SER A 411 -1.04 5.40 5.89
N LEU A 412 -2.32 5.78 5.86
CA LEU A 412 -3.42 4.83 5.75
C LEU A 412 -3.62 4.28 4.35
N ALA A 413 -3.41 5.08 3.29
CA ALA A 413 -3.48 4.54 1.92
C ALA A 413 -2.41 3.47 1.67
N SER A 414 -1.24 3.62 2.29
CA SER A 414 -0.13 2.67 2.19
C SER A 414 -0.48 1.27 2.68
N THR A 415 -1.43 1.10 3.61
CA THR A 415 -1.81 -0.23 4.10
C THR A 415 -2.53 -1.05 3.03
N SER A 416 -3.15 -0.39 2.05
CA SER A 416 -3.79 -1.03 0.91
C SER A 416 -2.85 -1.09 -0.30
N ALA A 417 -2.25 0.04 -0.67
CA ALA A 417 -1.45 0.20 -1.88
C ALA A 417 0.00 -0.34 -1.74
N GLY A 418 0.52 -0.43 -0.52
CA GLY A 418 1.88 -0.93 -0.22
C GLY A 418 1.98 -2.45 -0.07
N ARG A 419 0.91 -3.21 -0.37
CA ARG A 419 0.94 -4.69 -0.30
C ARG A 419 1.91 -5.26 -1.34
N MET A 420 2.46 -6.43 -1.04
CA MET A 420 3.54 -7.05 -1.84
C MET A 420 3.18 -7.23 -3.32
N ALA A 421 1.97 -7.72 -3.64
CA ALA A 421 1.57 -7.95 -5.02
C ALA A 421 1.50 -6.64 -5.84
N VAL A 422 0.97 -5.57 -5.24
CA VAL A 422 0.93 -4.22 -5.81
C VAL A 422 2.34 -3.67 -5.98
N SER A 423 3.19 -3.84 -4.95
CA SER A 423 4.60 -3.42 -4.96
C SER A 423 5.38 -4.05 -6.11
N ILE A 424 5.29 -5.37 -6.29
CA ILE A 424 5.95 -6.08 -7.40
C ILE A 424 5.46 -5.58 -8.76
N THR A 425 4.14 -5.41 -8.90
CA THR A 425 3.54 -4.90 -10.14
C THR A 425 3.99 -3.47 -10.42
N SER A 426 4.16 -2.65 -9.39
CA SER A 426 4.71 -1.29 -9.51
C SER A 426 6.17 -1.29 -9.94
N GLY A 427 6.99 -2.18 -9.38
CA GLY A 427 8.36 -2.42 -9.80
C GLY A 427 8.43 -2.76 -11.29
N GLU A 428 7.68 -3.78 -11.71
CA GLU A 428 7.58 -4.20 -13.10
C GLU A 428 7.20 -3.02 -14.01
N ALA A 429 6.14 -2.27 -13.66
CA ALA A 429 5.70 -1.08 -14.39
C ALA A 429 6.79 0.00 -14.49
N MET A 430 7.55 0.26 -13.42
CA MET A 430 8.60 1.29 -13.42
C MET A 430 9.82 0.90 -14.26
N GLY A 431 10.20 -0.38 -14.31
CA GLY A 431 11.23 -0.82 -15.24
C GLY A 431 10.80 -0.69 -16.72
N ILE A 432 9.52 -0.96 -17.03
CA ILE A 432 8.93 -0.70 -18.37
C ILE A 432 8.90 0.80 -18.66
N THR A 433 8.61 1.62 -17.64
CA THR A 433 8.62 3.09 -17.72
C THR A 433 10.00 3.62 -18.07
N ALA A 434 11.05 3.11 -17.43
CA ALA A 434 12.43 3.44 -17.77
C ALA A 434 12.75 3.10 -19.23
N ALA A 435 12.24 1.98 -19.74
CA ALA A 435 12.46 1.61 -21.14
C ALA A 435 11.73 2.53 -22.11
N TYR A 436 10.49 2.92 -21.78
CA TYR A 436 9.75 3.90 -22.57
C TYR A 436 10.44 5.27 -22.58
N CYS A 437 10.93 5.72 -21.42
CA CYS A 437 11.73 6.94 -21.26
C CYS A 437 12.97 6.93 -22.15
N TYR A 438 13.79 5.88 -22.03
CA TYR A 438 15.02 5.71 -22.81
C TYR A 438 14.78 5.70 -24.32
N LEU A 439 13.69 5.05 -24.78
CA LEU A 439 13.36 4.92 -26.19
C LEU A 439 12.83 6.21 -26.84
N ASN A 440 12.27 7.11 -26.04
CA ASN A 440 11.61 8.31 -26.53
C ASN A 440 12.32 9.60 -26.10
N ASP A 441 13.47 9.49 -25.43
CA ASP A 441 14.24 10.62 -24.89
C ASP A 441 13.37 11.49 -23.98
N LEU A 442 12.67 10.82 -23.06
CA LEU A 442 11.80 11.43 -22.07
C LEU A 442 12.27 11.04 -20.68
N THR A 443 12.01 11.92 -19.72
CA THR A 443 11.99 11.58 -18.29
C THR A 443 10.63 11.02 -17.88
N PRO A 444 10.55 10.24 -16.79
CA PRO A 444 9.27 9.84 -16.21
C PRO A 444 8.33 11.02 -15.96
N ALA A 445 8.88 12.11 -15.44
CA ALA A 445 8.19 13.39 -15.25
C ALA A 445 7.49 13.95 -16.49
N GLU A 446 8.15 13.87 -17.64
CA GLU A 446 7.61 14.39 -18.90
C GLU A 446 6.47 13.54 -19.45
N ILE A 447 6.40 12.24 -19.11
CA ILE A 447 5.27 11.38 -19.50
C ILE A 447 3.95 11.92 -18.92
N CYS A 448 3.95 12.35 -17.65
CA CYS A 448 2.76 12.90 -16.97
C CYS A 448 2.22 14.16 -17.68
N GLN A 449 3.12 14.96 -18.26
CA GLN A 449 2.80 16.21 -18.95
C GLN A 449 2.64 16.04 -20.47
N ALA A 450 2.89 14.84 -20.99
CA ALA A 450 2.85 14.57 -22.41
C ALA A 450 1.41 14.63 -22.97
N SER A 451 1.31 14.62 -24.29
CA SER A 451 0.02 14.55 -24.97
C SER A 451 -0.73 13.26 -24.59
N GLU A 452 -2.07 13.30 -24.62
CA GLU A 452 -2.91 12.10 -24.39
C GLU A 452 -2.53 10.94 -25.30
N LYS A 453 -2.13 11.24 -26.55
CA LYS A 453 -1.61 10.22 -27.47
C LYS A 453 -0.38 9.51 -26.89
N THR A 454 0.58 10.27 -26.34
CA THR A 454 1.81 9.72 -25.73
C THR A 454 1.46 8.86 -24.52
N LYS A 455 0.58 9.34 -23.64
CA LYS A 455 0.11 8.59 -22.45
C LYS A 455 -0.57 7.28 -22.85
N MET A 456 -1.44 7.31 -23.86
CA MET A 456 -2.09 6.11 -24.40
C MET A 456 -1.10 5.13 -25.03
N GLU A 457 -0.08 5.62 -25.76
CA GLU A 457 0.98 4.77 -26.32
C GLU A 457 1.81 4.10 -25.21
N TYR A 458 2.12 4.84 -24.15
CA TYR A 458 2.80 4.33 -22.96
C TYR A 458 1.96 3.28 -22.22
N GLN A 459 0.68 3.56 -21.93
CA GLN A 459 -0.20 2.56 -21.28
C GLN A 459 -0.44 1.32 -22.15
N LYS A 460 -0.50 1.47 -23.48
CA LYS A 460 -0.54 0.30 -24.39
C LYS A 460 0.70 -0.57 -24.26
N LEU A 461 1.87 0.04 -24.04
CA LEU A 461 3.08 -0.71 -23.79
C LEU A 461 2.98 -1.51 -22.48
N LEU A 462 2.58 -0.86 -21.38
CA LEU A 462 2.37 -1.53 -20.09
C LEU A 462 1.42 -2.74 -20.21
N LYS A 463 0.28 -2.56 -20.90
CA LYS A 463 -0.69 -3.64 -21.14
C LYS A 463 -0.08 -4.79 -21.94
N ARG A 464 0.73 -4.47 -22.95
CA ARG A 464 1.37 -5.47 -23.82
C ARG A 464 2.42 -6.29 -23.09
N THR A 465 3.08 -5.73 -22.09
CA THR A 465 4.11 -6.41 -21.28
C THR A 465 3.52 -7.19 -20.10
N GLY A 466 2.19 -7.20 -19.92
CA GLY A 466 1.52 -8.04 -18.93
C GLY A 466 0.89 -7.29 -17.75
N ILE A 467 1.03 -5.96 -17.69
CA ILE A 467 0.38 -5.15 -16.65
C ILE A 467 -1.13 -5.06 -16.92
N THR A 468 -1.95 -5.48 -15.96
CA THR A 468 -3.40 -5.31 -16.04
C THR A 468 -3.76 -3.83 -15.87
N LEU A 469 -4.14 -3.17 -16.96
CA LEU A 469 -4.70 -1.82 -16.94
C LEU A 469 -6.02 -1.80 -17.72
N ILE A 470 -7.12 -1.90 -16.98
CA ILE A 470 -8.50 -1.88 -17.49
C ILE A 470 -9.11 -0.54 -17.10
N ASP A 471 -9.96 0.01 -17.96
CA ASP A 471 -10.74 1.22 -17.65
C ASP A 471 -11.99 0.81 -16.88
N PHE A 472 -12.32 1.57 -15.83
CA PHE A 472 -13.42 1.26 -14.93
C PHE A 472 -14.07 2.54 -14.40
N ASP A 473 -15.32 2.39 -13.93
CA ASP A 473 -16.15 3.47 -13.40
C ASP A 473 -17.03 2.88 -12.27
N GLU A 474 -16.36 2.15 -11.36
CA GLU A 474 -17.02 1.53 -10.22
C GLU A 474 -17.24 2.59 -9.14
N SER A 475 -18.46 2.71 -8.63
CA SER A 475 -18.77 3.68 -7.57
C SER A 475 -18.70 3.04 -6.20
N ASN A 476 -18.35 3.82 -5.17
CA ASN A 476 -18.51 3.37 -3.80
C ASN A 476 -20.01 3.13 -3.49
N PRO A 477 -20.39 2.07 -2.76
CA PRO A 477 -21.78 1.84 -2.38
C PRO A 477 -22.45 3.03 -1.65
N ASN A 478 -21.64 3.86 -0.99
CA ASN A 478 -22.10 5.01 -0.21
C ASN A 478 -22.05 6.35 -0.97
N ALA A 479 -21.63 6.37 -2.24
CA ALA A 479 -21.35 7.62 -2.97
C ALA A 479 -22.55 8.59 -3.03
N GLU A 480 -23.78 8.06 -3.06
CA GLU A 480 -25.03 8.85 -3.10
C GLU A 480 -25.55 9.23 -1.71
N HIS A 481 -24.94 8.75 -0.62
CA HIS A 481 -25.39 9.08 0.73
C HIS A 481 -25.03 10.52 1.08
N TRP A 482 -25.98 11.28 1.63
CA TRP A 482 -25.80 12.72 1.90
C TRP A 482 -24.64 13.03 2.87
N ALA A 483 -24.38 12.12 3.83
CA ALA A 483 -23.26 12.22 4.78
C ALA A 483 -21.92 11.70 4.23
N TRP A 484 -21.86 11.13 3.03
CA TRP A 484 -20.64 10.54 2.46
C TRP A 484 -19.43 11.50 2.40
N PRO A 485 -19.59 12.79 2.04
CA PRO A 485 -18.48 13.73 2.10
C PRO A 485 -17.84 13.84 3.49
N ALA A 486 -18.65 13.82 4.55
CA ALA A 486 -18.14 13.87 5.92
C ALA A 486 -17.48 12.54 6.33
N VAL A 487 -18.03 11.40 5.89
CA VAL A 487 -17.41 10.09 6.10
C VAL A 487 -15.99 10.05 5.54
N LYS A 488 -15.80 10.51 4.30
CA LYS A 488 -14.47 10.54 3.69
C LYS A 488 -13.46 11.35 4.48
N GLU A 489 -13.86 12.53 4.98
CA GLU A 489 -12.97 13.35 5.80
C GLU A 489 -12.64 12.66 7.14
N LEU A 490 -13.59 11.96 7.76
CA LEU A 490 -13.34 11.23 9.01
C LEU A 490 -12.47 9.98 8.80
N VAL A 491 -12.71 9.22 7.74
CA VAL A 491 -11.95 8.01 7.37
C VAL A 491 -10.51 8.37 7.01
N LYS A 492 -10.28 9.51 6.35
CA LYS A 492 -8.94 10.04 6.08
C LYS A 492 -8.07 10.17 7.33
N TYR A 493 -8.65 10.45 8.49
CA TYR A 493 -7.94 10.48 9.78
C TYR A 493 -8.05 9.18 10.58
N GLY A 494 -8.65 8.13 10.02
CA GLY A 494 -8.88 6.84 10.68
C GLY A 494 -9.72 6.98 11.95
N LEU A 495 -10.81 7.78 11.89
CA LEU A 495 -11.71 8.01 13.02
C LEU A 495 -12.94 7.10 12.99
N ILE A 496 -13.37 6.70 11.80
CA ILE A 496 -14.51 5.80 11.60
C ILE A 496 -14.11 4.69 10.64
N ALA A 497 -14.81 3.57 10.74
CA ALA A 497 -14.58 2.37 9.96
C ALA A 497 -15.88 1.88 9.36
N GLY A 498 -15.84 1.54 8.08
CA GLY A 498 -16.97 0.93 7.36
C GLY A 498 -16.84 -0.58 7.23
N ASP A 499 -15.86 -1.23 7.85
CA ASP A 499 -15.59 -2.66 7.70
C ASP A 499 -15.35 -3.13 6.24
N THR A 500 -15.45 -4.43 5.97
CA THR A 500 -15.26 -5.01 4.63
C THR A 500 -16.43 -4.79 3.67
N GLU A 501 -17.61 -4.49 4.22
CA GLU A 501 -18.88 -4.24 3.51
C GLU A 501 -19.12 -2.75 3.25
N ASN A 502 -18.29 -1.86 3.81
CA ASN A 502 -18.46 -0.41 3.80
C ASN A 502 -19.75 0.06 4.51
N ASP A 503 -20.17 -0.62 5.58
CA ASP A 503 -21.26 -0.19 6.47
C ASP A 503 -20.76 0.78 7.55
N TYR A 504 -21.01 2.08 7.36
CA TYR A 504 -20.65 3.13 8.31
C TYR A 504 -21.74 3.39 9.37
N LEU A 505 -22.71 2.49 9.51
CA LEU A 505 -23.75 2.50 10.55
C LEU A 505 -24.60 3.79 10.55
N PHE A 506 -24.89 4.34 9.37
CA PHE A 506 -25.55 5.64 9.21
C PHE A 506 -26.82 5.82 10.04
N ASN A 507 -27.67 4.79 10.09
CA ASN A 507 -28.98 4.84 10.75
C ASN A 507 -28.94 4.48 12.25
N LEU A 508 -27.76 4.21 12.81
CA LEU A 508 -27.65 3.87 14.23
C LEU A 508 -27.90 5.13 15.07
N GLU A 509 -28.75 5.00 16.10
CA GLU A 509 -28.95 6.07 17.08
C GLU A 509 -27.64 6.35 17.82
N ALA A 510 -27.25 7.61 17.85
CA ALA A 510 -26.01 8.07 18.44
C ALA A 510 -26.20 8.47 19.91
N TYR A 511 -25.09 8.45 20.64
CA TYR A 511 -24.97 8.92 22.01
C TYR A 511 -24.11 10.19 22.04
N GLN A 512 -24.30 11.02 23.07
CA GLN A 512 -23.52 12.26 23.24
C GLN A 512 -22.01 11.99 23.18
N GLY A 513 -21.56 10.90 23.81
CA GLY A 513 -20.16 10.47 23.79
C GLY A 513 -19.61 10.19 22.38
N ASN A 514 -20.43 9.76 21.42
CA ASN A 514 -19.98 9.55 20.04
C ASN A 514 -19.55 10.89 19.40
N LEU A 515 -20.38 11.93 19.52
CA LEU A 515 -20.10 13.24 18.95
C LEU A 515 -18.89 13.90 19.62
N VAL A 516 -18.82 13.87 20.95
CA VAL A 516 -17.67 14.45 21.69
C VAL A 516 -16.36 13.77 21.29
N THR A 517 -16.35 12.44 21.21
CA THR A 517 -15.16 11.66 20.85
C THR A 517 -14.67 12.00 19.43
N LEU A 518 -15.60 12.11 18.48
CA LEU A 518 -15.26 12.46 17.10
C LEU A 518 -14.75 13.90 16.97
N ILE A 519 -15.35 14.86 17.68
CA ILE A 519 -14.88 16.25 17.73
C ILE A 519 -13.45 16.31 18.30
N GLU A 520 -13.21 15.76 19.50
CA GLU A 520 -11.90 15.82 20.14
C GLU A 520 -10.82 15.18 19.25
N ASN A 521 -11.07 13.99 18.73
CA ASN A 521 -10.10 13.27 17.91
C ASN A 521 -9.86 13.95 16.56
N LEU A 522 -10.90 14.51 15.91
CA LEU A 522 -10.73 15.25 14.66
C LEU A 522 -9.97 16.56 14.89
N ILE A 523 -10.18 17.28 15.99
CA ILE A 523 -9.37 18.48 16.32
C ILE A 523 -7.91 18.08 16.45
N VAL A 524 -7.60 17.05 17.25
CA VAL A 524 -6.21 16.62 17.48
C VAL A 524 -5.52 16.23 16.17
N LYS A 525 -6.22 15.53 15.27
CA LYS A 525 -5.63 15.02 14.02
C LYS A 525 -5.60 16.03 12.87
N SER A 526 -6.58 16.93 12.76
CA SER A 526 -6.71 17.85 11.62
C SER A 526 -6.39 19.31 11.93
N ALA A 527 -6.49 19.71 13.20
CA ALA A 527 -6.43 21.10 13.63
C ALA A 527 -5.83 21.25 15.05
N PRO A 528 -4.65 20.65 15.34
CA PRO A 528 -4.14 20.51 16.71
C PRO A 528 -3.96 21.85 17.45
N ASN A 529 -3.73 22.95 16.73
CA ASN A 529 -3.62 24.30 17.30
C ASN A 529 -4.92 24.81 17.95
N TYR A 530 -6.07 24.23 17.63
CA TYR A 530 -7.37 24.58 18.21
C TYR A 530 -7.73 23.69 19.41
N TYR A 531 -6.95 22.63 19.67
CA TYR A 531 -7.14 21.82 20.87
C TYR A 531 -6.64 22.57 22.10
N SER A 532 -7.42 22.54 23.18
CA SER A 532 -7.00 23.04 24.49
C SER A 532 -7.66 22.28 25.62
N LEU A 533 -7.01 22.27 26.79
CA LEU A 533 -7.59 21.67 28.00
C LEU A 533 -8.92 22.34 28.40
N GLU A 534 -9.07 23.65 28.15
CA GLU A 534 -10.32 24.37 28.41
C GLU A 534 -11.43 23.93 27.46
N LEU A 535 -11.14 23.74 26.16
CA LEU A 535 -12.11 23.15 25.22
C LEU A 535 -12.54 21.76 25.68
N SER A 536 -11.59 20.87 25.99
CA SER A 536 -11.91 19.52 26.49
C SER A 536 -12.75 19.56 27.76
N LYS A 537 -12.46 20.48 28.71
CA LYS A 537 -13.28 20.66 29.92
C LYS A 537 -14.72 21.08 29.64
N ARG A 538 -14.96 21.93 28.62
CA ARG A 538 -16.32 22.37 28.26
C ARG A 538 -17.18 21.25 27.70
N ILE A 539 -16.61 20.34 26.91
CA ILE A 539 -17.37 19.28 26.23
C ILE A 539 -17.35 17.92 26.94
N ARG A 540 -16.40 17.69 27.86
CA ARG A 540 -16.32 16.47 28.68
C ARG A 540 -17.60 16.11 29.45
N PRO A 541 -18.43 17.04 29.95
CA PRO A 541 -19.70 16.69 30.58
C PRO A 541 -20.65 15.92 29.66
N PHE A 542 -20.50 16.05 28.34
CA PHE A 542 -21.29 15.34 27.33
C PHE A 542 -20.64 14.01 26.88
N SER A 543 -19.52 13.58 27.47
CA SER A 543 -18.91 12.26 27.22
C SER A 543 -19.70 11.16 27.95
N THR A 544 -20.98 11.01 27.62
CA THR A 544 -21.95 10.11 28.27
C THR A 544 -22.52 9.09 27.30
N GLU A 545 -23.14 8.05 27.85
CA GLU A 545 -23.96 7.08 27.11
C GLU A 545 -25.44 7.54 27.01
N GLU A 546 -25.71 8.83 27.17
CA GLU A 546 -27.05 9.37 26.94
C GLU A 546 -27.32 9.51 25.44
N LEU A 547 -28.55 9.18 25.01
CA LEU A 547 -28.97 9.34 23.62
C LEU A 547 -28.78 10.80 23.18
N LEU A 548 -28.18 10.97 22.01
CA LEU A 548 -27.96 12.29 21.42
C LEU A 548 -29.26 12.79 20.81
N THR A 549 -29.73 13.94 21.27
CA THR A 549 -30.88 14.64 20.68
C THR A 549 -30.43 15.86 19.89
N GLY A 550 -31.33 16.47 19.10
CA GLY A 550 -31.01 17.72 18.42
C GLY A 550 -30.62 18.85 19.40
N GLU A 551 -31.22 18.91 20.58
CA GLU A 551 -30.80 19.84 21.64
C GLU A 551 -29.37 19.51 22.10
N GLY A 552 -29.06 18.24 22.37
CA GLY A 552 -27.73 17.80 22.76
C GLY A 552 -26.65 18.08 21.71
N VAL A 553 -26.96 17.91 20.41
CA VAL A 553 -26.07 18.31 19.31
C VAL A 553 -25.72 19.79 19.42
N ALA A 554 -26.73 20.64 19.62
CA ALA A 554 -26.54 22.08 19.71
C ALA A 554 -25.76 22.48 20.97
N GLU A 555 -26.02 21.85 22.11
CA GLU A 555 -25.28 22.07 23.36
C GLU A 555 -23.78 21.75 23.19
N ILE A 556 -23.47 20.61 22.57
CA ILE A 556 -22.08 20.19 22.30
C ILE A 556 -21.40 21.15 21.31
N VAL A 557 -22.08 21.54 20.22
CA VAL A 557 -21.53 22.48 19.21
C VAL A 557 -21.25 23.84 19.83
N LEU A 558 -22.21 24.41 20.56
CA LEU A 558 -22.05 25.72 21.22
C LEU A 558 -20.94 25.67 22.29
N SER A 559 -20.88 24.58 23.07
CA SER A 559 -19.82 24.36 24.07
C SER A 559 -18.45 24.20 23.43
N THR A 560 -18.36 23.53 22.28
CA THR A 560 -17.11 23.40 21.50
C THR A 560 -16.59 24.77 21.09
N LEU A 561 -17.48 25.61 20.54
CA LEU A 561 -17.19 26.96 20.03
C LEU A 561 -17.14 28.05 21.11
N ASP A 562 -17.33 27.71 22.39
CA ASP A 562 -17.38 28.65 23.52
C ASP A 562 -18.47 29.74 23.40
N ILE A 563 -19.64 29.35 22.87
CA ILE A 563 -20.77 30.24 22.66
C ILE A 563 -21.81 30.02 23.77
N PRO A 564 -22.18 31.05 24.53
CA PRO A 564 -23.16 30.91 25.61
C PRO A 564 -24.57 30.65 25.08
N TYR A 565 -25.35 29.87 25.84
CA TYR A 565 -26.75 29.57 25.55
C TYR A 565 -27.54 29.36 26.84
N GLU A 566 -28.87 29.47 26.75
CA GLU A 566 -29.78 29.12 27.85
C GLU A 566 -30.14 27.63 27.77
N THR A 567 -30.11 26.92 28.90
CA THR A 567 -30.46 25.50 28.97
C THR A 567 -31.85 25.24 28.39
N GLY A 568 -31.97 24.28 27.46
CA GLY A 568 -33.21 24.00 26.74
C GLY A 568 -33.53 24.96 25.59
N GLN A 569 -32.60 25.85 25.22
CA GLN A 569 -32.68 26.75 24.06
C GLN A 569 -31.43 26.65 23.15
N ALA A 570 -30.60 25.62 23.32
CA ALA A 570 -29.37 25.44 22.56
C ALA A 570 -29.67 25.25 21.07
N TYR A 571 -30.65 24.39 20.72
CA TYR A 571 -31.03 24.14 19.32
C TYR A 571 -31.43 25.43 18.60
N LYS A 572 -32.25 26.26 19.25
CA LYS A 572 -32.66 27.57 18.73
C LYS A 572 -31.45 28.49 18.53
N THR A 573 -30.58 28.57 19.53
CA THR A 573 -29.37 29.42 19.51
C THR A 573 -28.41 29.03 18.40
N ALA A 574 -28.13 27.72 18.25
CA ALA A 574 -27.25 27.20 17.22
C ALA A 574 -27.82 27.42 15.81
N LYS A 575 -29.14 27.24 15.64
CA LYS A 575 -29.84 27.50 14.38
C LYS A 575 -29.80 28.97 13.98
N GLU A 576 -30.08 29.90 14.91
CA GLU A 576 -30.03 31.35 14.64
C GLU A 576 -28.62 31.83 14.27
N LYS A 577 -27.59 31.18 14.81
CA LYS A 577 -26.18 31.46 14.51
C LYS A 577 -25.64 30.72 13.29
N ASN A 578 -26.46 29.89 12.62
CA ASN A 578 -26.06 29.03 11.49
C ASN A 578 -24.88 28.09 11.81
N LEU A 579 -24.88 27.49 13.01
CA LEU A 579 -23.82 26.58 13.48
C LEU A 579 -24.12 25.10 13.24
N ILE A 580 -25.31 24.79 12.70
CA ILE A 580 -25.72 23.46 12.29
C ILE A 580 -26.05 23.54 10.79
N PRO A 581 -25.48 22.67 9.94
CA PRO A 581 -25.75 22.65 8.50
C PRO A 581 -27.24 22.51 8.19
N HIS A 582 -27.68 23.06 7.07
CA HIS A 582 -29.09 23.04 6.68
C HIS A 582 -29.60 21.61 6.48
N GLU A 583 -28.76 20.75 5.91
CA GLU A 583 -29.01 19.34 5.67
C GLU A 583 -29.26 18.60 6.98
N VAL A 584 -28.40 18.82 7.99
CA VAL A 584 -28.56 18.21 9.33
C VAL A 584 -29.84 18.70 10.00
N LEU A 585 -30.18 20.00 9.88
CA LEU A 585 -31.42 20.55 10.44
C LEU A 585 -32.70 19.94 9.85
N GLN A 586 -32.64 19.29 8.69
CA GLN A 586 -33.76 18.55 8.13
C GLN A 586 -33.92 17.16 8.79
N GLU A 587 -32.82 16.60 9.30
CA GLU A 587 -32.75 15.27 9.90
C GLU A 587 -32.93 15.26 11.43
N ILE A 588 -32.67 16.40 12.11
CA ILE A 588 -32.70 16.46 13.59
C ILE A 588 -33.83 17.32 14.16
N GLU A 589 -34.45 16.84 15.25
CA GLU A 589 -35.40 17.59 16.08
C GLU A 589 -34.90 17.67 17.53
N PRO A 590 -35.26 18.72 18.30
CA PRO A 590 -34.71 18.95 19.64
C PRO A 590 -34.82 17.76 20.60
N THR A 591 -35.87 16.95 20.49
CA THR A 591 -36.18 15.87 21.44
C THR A 591 -36.05 14.46 20.84
N LYS A 592 -35.77 14.33 19.54
CA LYS A 592 -35.63 13.02 18.89
C LYS A 592 -34.18 12.57 18.91
N ALA A 593 -33.98 11.26 18.92
CA ALA A 593 -32.67 10.66 18.75
C ALA A 593 -32.07 11.06 17.40
N VAL A 594 -30.77 11.33 17.41
CA VAL A 594 -29.96 11.70 16.24
C VAL A 594 -29.18 10.47 15.79
N THR A 595 -29.05 10.28 14.48
CA THR A 595 -28.34 9.15 13.87
C THR A 595 -26.88 9.50 13.55
N MET A 596 -26.04 8.47 13.36
CA MET A 596 -24.61 8.62 13.13
C MET A 596 -24.26 9.42 11.87
N ASP A 597 -25.07 9.38 10.81
CA ASP A 597 -24.87 10.20 9.62
C ASP A 597 -24.84 11.72 9.92
N SER A 598 -25.78 12.18 10.74
CA SER A 598 -25.83 13.55 11.26
C SER A 598 -24.65 13.86 12.15
N VAL A 599 -24.20 12.90 12.97
CA VAL A 599 -23.00 13.03 13.81
C VAL A 599 -21.75 13.23 12.95
N TYR A 600 -21.61 12.51 11.84
CA TYR A 600 -20.46 12.65 10.95
C TYR A 600 -20.42 14.05 10.33
N VAL A 601 -21.55 14.52 9.79
CA VAL A 601 -21.63 15.84 9.14
C VAL A 601 -21.42 16.97 10.14
N ILE A 602 -22.04 16.92 11.33
CA ILE A 602 -21.86 17.96 12.33
C ILE A 602 -20.44 17.99 12.89
N THR A 603 -19.78 16.83 13.03
CA THR A 603 -18.38 16.76 13.46
C THR A 603 -17.49 17.53 12.50
N VAL A 604 -17.55 17.26 11.20
CA VAL A 604 -16.70 17.97 10.21
C VAL A 604 -17.04 19.47 10.21
N HIS A 605 -18.33 19.80 10.23
CA HIS A 605 -18.76 21.20 10.21
C HIS A 605 -18.28 22.02 11.40
N VAL A 606 -18.36 21.48 12.63
CA VAL A 606 -17.92 22.24 13.82
C VAL A 606 -16.41 22.46 13.83
N ILE A 607 -15.63 21.56 13.24
CA ILE A 607 -14.18 21.76 13.09
C ILE A 607 -13.87 22.85 12.07
N ASP A 608 -14.62 22.92 10.97
CA ASP A 608 -14.47 24.01 10.02
C ASP A 608 -14.93 25.35 10.60
N ALA A 609 -15.96 25.35 11.45
CA ALA A 609 -16.37 26.54 12.21
C ALA A 609 -15.31 26.99 13.22
N LEU A 610 -14.57 26.06 13.85
CA LEU A 610 -13.46 26.39 14.75
C LEU A 610 -12.27 27.04 14.03
N LYS A 611 -12.05 26.71 12.75
CA LYS A 611 -10.92 27.22 11.95
C LYS A 611 -11.16 28.63 11.39
N ASN A 612 -12.41 29.09 11.36
CA ASN A 612 -12.83 30.38 10.80
C ASN A 612 -13.13 31.39 11.91
#